data_AF-A0A816HU54-F1
#
_entry.id   AF-A0A816HU54-F1
#
_cell.length_a   1.000
_cell.length_b   1.000
_cell.length_c   1.000
_cell.angle_alpha   90.00
_cell.angle_beta   90.00
_cell.angle_gamma   90.00
#
_symmetry.space_group_name_H-M   'P 1'
#
loop_
_entity.id
_entity.type
_entity.pdbx_description
1 polymer ?
#
loop_
_entity_poly.entity_id
_entity_poly.type
_entity_poly.pdbx_seq_one_letter_code
_entity_poly.pdbx_strand_id
1 'polypeptide(L)'
;IPDDLLKRRILGRLIHKSSGRTYHEEFNPPKESMKDDVTGEPLERRSDDTSETLNARLNTYHKQTTPLIEFYQQRNIHQSIDATQKVSDVYQQSLDLVDNLRKQPTYKPLEVNKEQGTVRQMETSVNRNDF
;
A
#
# COMPACT_ATOMS: atom_id res chain seq x y z
N ILE A 1 1.38 6.03 0.53
CA ILE A 1 0.42 6.54 1.54
C ILE A 1 1.22 7.15 2.70
N PRO A 2 0.88 8.34 3.19
CA PRO A 2 1.55 8.92 4.37
C PRO A 2 1.29 8.12 5.65
N ASP A 3 2.31 7.97 6.49
CA ASP A 3 2.24 7.19 7.73
C ASP A 3 1.14 7.67 8.69
N ASP A 4 0.96 8.98 8.82
CA ASP A 4 -0.05 9.53 9.74
C ASP A 4 -1.48 9.23 9.29
N LEU A 5 -1.73 9.17 7.98
CA LEU A 5 -3.01 8.71 7.47
C LEU A 5 -3.20 7.21 7.75
N LEU A 6 -2.14 6.41 7.60
CA LEU A 6 -2.19 4.98 7.91
C LEU A 6 -2.45 4.75 9.41
N LYS A 7 -1.82 5.54 10.29
CA LYS A 7 -2.09 5.54 11.74
C LYS A 7 -3.56 5.78 12.04
N ARG A 8 -4.16 6.83 11.46
CA ARG A 8 -5.60 7.08 11.64
C ARG A 8 -6.44 5.90 11.18
N ARG A 9 -6.16 5.34 9.99
CA ARG A 9 -6.89 4.20 9.41
C ARG A 9 -6.84 2.93 10.26
N ILE A 10 -5.69 2.65 10.89
CA ILE A 10 -5.50 1.43 11.68
C ILE A 10 -6.06 1.59 13.09
N LEU A 11 -5.76 2.70 13.76
CA LEU A 11 -6.14 2.91 15.17
C LEU A 11 -7.65 3.17 15.33
N GLY A 12 -8.30 3.73 14.32
CA GLY A 12 -9.75 3.97 14.32
C GLY A 12 -10.60 2.76 13.93
N ARG A 13 -10.02 1.57 13.72
CA ARG A 13 -10.72 0.38 13.26
C ARG A 13 -11.55 -0.28 14.37
N LEU A 14 -12.78 -0.61 14.04
CA LEU A 14 -13.75 -1.28 14.92
C LEU A 14 -14.23 -2.57 14.25
N ILE A 15 -14.53 -3.59 15.04
CA ILE A 15 -15.04 -4.88 14.57
C ILE A 15 -16.18 -5.38 15.44
N HIS A 16 -17.21 -5.89 14.79
CA HIS A 16 -18.23 -6.67 15.45
C HIS A 16 -17.82 -8.14 15.47
N LYS A 17 -17.44 -8.68 16.65
CA LYS A 17 -16.82 -10.01 16.75
C LYS A 17 -17.66 -11.15 16.18
N SER A 18 -18.98 -11.14 16.38
CA SER A 18 -19.83 -12.26 15.99
C SER A 18 -20.00 -12.38 14.47
N SER A 19 -20.00 -11.24 13.76
CA SER A 19 -20.26 -11.19 12.31
C SER A 19 -19.01 -10.92 11.46
N GLY A 20 -17.96 -10.36 12.06
CA GLY A 20 -16.79 -9.87 11.34
C GLY A 20 -16.99 -8.54 10.60
N ARG A 21 -18.17 -7.90 10.70
CA ARG A 21 -18.40 -6.56 10.14
C ARG A 21 -17.40 -5.56 10.72
N THR A 22 -16.87 -4.71 9.88
CA THR A 22 -15.87 -3.70 10.25
C THR A 22 -16.43 -2.30 10.09
N TYR A 23 -16.05 -1.45 11.04
CA TYR A 23 -16.38 -0.04 11.08
C TYR A 23 -15.11 0.75 11.30
N HIS A 24 -15.20 2.07 11.17
CA HIS A 24 -14.10 2.95 11.47
C HIS A 24 -14.62 4.27 12.04
N GLU A 25 -14.01 4.75 13.13
CA GLU A 25 -14.48 5.96 13.84
C GLU A 25 -14.63 7.19 12.94
N GLU A 26 -13.66 7.46 12.05
CA GLU A 26 -13.71 8.56 11.09
C GLU A 26 -14.27 8.18 9.71
N PHE A 27 -13.78 7.10 9.09
CA PHE A 27 -14.00 6.84 7.66
C PHE A 27 -15.23 5.99 7.33
N ASN A 28 -15.78 5.25 8.31
CA ASN A 28 -16.98 4.43 8.16
C ASN A 28 -17.64 4.25 9.54
N PRO A 29 -18.11 5.35 10.17
CA PRO A 29 -18.61 5.31 11.53
C PRO A 29 -19.88 4.46 11.63
N PRO A 30 -20.06 3.72 12.73
CA PRO A 30 -21.36 3.11 13.01
C PRO A 30 -22.42 4.20 13.22
N LYS A 31 -23.69 3.86 12.99
CA LYS A 31 -24.83 4.77 13.23
C LYS A 31 -24.94 5.17 14.69
N GLU A 32 -24.68 4.22 15.59
CA GLU A 32 -24.55 4.46 17.02
C GLU A 32 -23.12 4.14 17.47
N SER A 33 -22.54 5.02 18.30
CA SER A 33 -21.16 4.83 18.78
C SER A 33 -20.98 3.47 19.44
N MET A 34 -19.95 2.75 18.99
CA MET A 34 -19.55 1.43 19.52
C MET A 34 -20.64 0.34 19.42
N LYS A 35 -21.57 0.45 18.46
CA LYS A 35 -22.60 -0.57 18.21
C LYS A 35 -22.67 -0.99 16.75
N ASP A 36 -22.93 -2.27 16.52
CA ASP A 36 -23.16 -2.82 15.21
C ASP A 36 -24.50 -2.33 14.62
N ASP A 37 -24.49 -1.87 13.38
CA ASP A 37 -25.66 -1.28 12.74
C ASP A 37 -26.80 -2.26 12.45
N VAL A 38 -26.54 -3.57 12.50
CA VAL A 38 -27.51 -4.63 12.18
C VAL A 38 -28.05 -5.26 13.45
N THR A 39 -27.20 -5.59 14.42
CA THR A 39 -27.60 -6.31 15.64
C THR A 39 -27.74 -5.40 16.85
N GLY A 40 -27.13 -4.20 16.85
CA GLY A 40 -27.04 -3.33 18.01
C GLY A 40 -26.05 -3.81 19.08
N GLU A 41 -25.36 -4.93 18.84
CA GLU A 41 -24.36 -5.48 19.75
C GLU A 41 -23.08 -4.62 19.80
N PRO A 42 -22.27 -4.71 20.87
CA PRO A 42 -21.07 -3.91 21.01
C PRO A 42 -20.03 -4.18 19.90
N LEU A 43 -19.41 -3.09 19.42
CA LEU A 43 -18.18 -3.15 18.64
C LEU A 43 -16.98 -3.19 19.57
N GLU A 44 -15.88 -3.76 19.05
CA GLU A 44 -14.61 -3.80 19.75
C GLU A 44 -13.48 -3.27 18.88
N ARG A 45 -12.43 -2.74 19.51
CA ARG A 45 -11.16 -2.50 18.84
C ARG A 45 -10.36 -3.79 18.80
N ARG A 46 -9.54 -3.97 17.76
CA ARG A 46 -8.58 -5.07 17.77
C ARG A 46 -7.45 -4.78 18.74
N SER A 47 -7.02 -5.81 19.47
CA SER A 47 -5.93 -5.70 20.45
C SER A 47 -4.58 -5.36 19.82
N ASP A 48 -4.38 -5.66 18.53
CA ASP A 48 -3.13 -5.38 17.80
C ASP A 48 -3.06 -3.99 17.15
N ASP A 49 -4.16 -3.22 17.18
CA ASP A 49 -4.22 -1.85 16.64
C ASP A 49 -3.77 -0.83 17.69
N THR A 50 -2.51 -0.94 18.14
CA THR A 50 -1.90 0.02 19.07
C THR A 50 -0.88 0.91 18.38
N SER A 51 -0.70 2.13 18.88
CA SER A 51 0.29 3.08 18.34
C SER A 51 1.71 2.48 18.39
N GLU A 52 2.07 1.82 19.49
CA GLU A 52 3.37 1.17 19.66
C GLU A 52 3.60 0.06 18.63
N THR A 53 2.63 -0.86 18.49
CA THR A 53 2.73 -1.97 17.53
C THR A 53 2.78 -1.44 16.10
N LEU A 54 1.99 -0.43 15.77
CA LEU A 54 1.98 0.15 14.43
C LEU A 54 3.28 0.89 14.10
N ASN A 55 3.83 1.66 15.02
CA ASN A 55 5.11 2.37 14.82
C ASN A 55 6.26 1.37 14.62
N ALA A 56 6.30 0.28 15.40
CA ALA A 56 7.28 -0.79 15.22
C ALA A 56 7.17 -1.46 13.84
N ARG A 57 5.93 -1.72 13.38
CA ARG A 57 5.65 -2.28 12.04
C ARG A 57 6.07 -1.32 10.93
N LEU A 58 5.74 -0.02 11.04
CA LEU A 58 6.11 1.00 10.06
C LEU A 58 7.64 1.16 9.95
N ASN A 59 8.34 1.24 11.08
CA ASN A 59 9.80 1.31 11.10
C ASN A 59 10.43 0.10 10.42
N THR A 60 9.92 -1.10 10.70
CA THR A 60 10.39 -2.34 10.06
C THR A 60 10.11 -2.32 8.56
N TYR A 61 8.91 -1.92 8.15
CA TYR A 61 8.52 -1.78 6.75
C TYR A 61 9.45 -0.83 5.99
N HIS A 62 9.66 0.38 6.51
CA HIS A 62 10.54 1.37 5.86
C HIS A 62 11.98 0.88 5.77
N LYS A 63 12.52 0.28 6.84
CA LYS A 63 13.88 -0.26 6.86
C LYS A 63 14.11 -1.35 5.82
N GLN A 64 13.12 -2.23 5.61
CA GLN A 64 13.25 -3.39 4.73
C GLN A 64 12.80 -3.10 3.29
N THR A 65 11.80 -2.25 3.11
CA THR A 65 11.13 -2.04 1.82
C THR A 65 11.74 -0.87 1.04
N THR A 66 12.26 0.16 1.72
CA THR A 66 12.88 1.32 1.04
C THR A 66 14.03 0.89 0.11
N PRO A 67 14.99 0.04 0.53
CA PRO A 67 16.07 -0.41 -0.36
C PRO A 67 15.55 -1.21 -1.57
N LEU A 68 14.44 -1.93 -1.40
CA LEU A 68 13.81 -2.71 -2.47
C LEU A 68 13.07 -1.80 -3.47
N ILE A 69 12.38 -0.77 -2.98
CA ILE A 69 11.75 0.27 -3.82
C ILE A 69 12.82 0.96 -4.65
N GLU A 70 13.91 1.42 -4.02
CA GLU A 70 15.04 2.04 -4.70
C GLU A 70 15.63 1.12 -5.78
N PHE A 71 15.82 -0.17 -5.47
CA PHE A 71 16.32 -1.16 -6.41
C PHE A 71 15.47 -1.28 -7.69
N TYR A 72 14.13 -1.25 -7.56
CA TYR A 72 13.21 -1.32 -8.69
C TYR A 72 13.04 0.03 -9.41
N GLN A 73 13.13 1.15 -8.69
CA GLN A 73 13.16 2.50 -9.28
C GLN A 73 14.41 2.69 -10.14
N GLN A 74 15.57 2.27 -9.65
CA GLN A 74 16.83 2.22 -10.39
C GLN A 74 16.78 1.26 -11.58
N ARG A 75 15.75 0.43 -11.75
CA ARG A 75 15.58 -0.41 -12.95
C ARG A 75 14.49 0.11 -13.87
N ASN A 76 13.87 1.23 -13.53
CA ASN A 76 12.75 1.81 -14.26
C ASN A 76 11.55 0.85 -14.42
N ILE A 77 11.35 -0.03 -13.42
CA ILE A 77 10.25 -1.00 -13.38
C ILE A 77 9.35 -0.84 -12.15
N HIS A 78 9.72 0.03 -11.22
CA HIS A 78 8.84 0.41 -10.13
C HIS A 78 7.69 1.29 -10.65
N GLN A 79 6.46 0.96 -10.25
CA GLN A 79 5.27 1.75 -10.52
C GLN A 79 4.56 1.98 -9.18
N SER A 80 4.23 3.24 -8.88
CA SER A 80 3.54 3.60 -7.63
C SER A 80 2.10 4.00 -7.89
N ILE A 81 1.20 3.54 -7.04
CA ILE A 81 -0.20 3.98 -7.01
C ILE A 81 -0.46 4.71 -5.70
N ASP A 82 -1.18 5.82 -5.77
CA ASP A 82 -1.57 6.59 -4.60
C ASP A 82 -2.72 5.90 -3.84
N ALA A 83 -2.36 5.15 -2.80
CA ALA A 83 -3.30 4.43 -1.94
C ALA A 83 -4.08 5.32 -0.93
N THR A 84 -4.03 6.65 -1.06
CA THR A 84 -4.85 7.55 -0.23
C THR A 84 -6.28 7.71 -0.74
N GLN A 85 -6.53 7.40 -2.02
CA GLN A 85 -7.82 7.54 -2.70
C GLN A 85 -8.84 6.46 -2.28
N LYS A 86 -10.06 6.53 -2.85
CA LYS A 86 -11.09 5.52 -2.60
C LYS A 86 -10.64 4.16 -3.15
N VAL A 87 -11.10 3.09 -2.51
CA VAL A 87 -10.75 1.71 -2.90
C VAL A 87 -11.08 1.43 -4.37
N SER A 88 -12.22 1.92 -4.86
CA SER A 88 -12.62 1.80 -6.27
C SER A 88 -11.59 2.42 -7.22
N ASP A 89 -11.07 3.59 -6.85
CA ASP A 89 -10.22 4.41 -7.71
C ASP A 89 -8.81 3.81 -7.75
N VAL A 90 -8.31 3.36 -6.59
CA VAL A 90 -7.04 2.62 -6.46
C VAL A 90 -7.10 1.30 -7.23
N TYR A 91 -8.24 0.60 -7.15
CA TYR A 91 -8.46 -0.63 -7.89
C TYR A 91 -8.41 -0.41 -9.39
N GLN A 92 -9.13 0.60 -9.90
CA GLN A 92 -9.13 0.92 -11.32
C GLN A 92 -7.74 1.34 -11.81
N GLN A 93 -7.03 2.19 -11.07
CA GLN A 93 -5.64 2.56 -11.38
C GLN A 93 -4.72 1.34 -11.47
N SER A 94 -4.94 0.33 -10.62
CA SER A 94 -4.16 -0.91 -10.65
C SER A 94 -4.41 -1.72 -11.93
N LEU A 95 -5.66 -1.82 -12.37
CA LEU A 95 -6.01 -2.47 -13.62
C LEU A 95 -5.41 -1.74 -14.83
N ASP A 96 -5.61 -0.42 -14.89
CA ASP A 96 -5.11 0.41 -15.98
C ASP A 96 -3.58 0.32 -16.09
N LEU A 97 -2.88 0.33 -14.95
CA LEU A 97 -1.44 0.14 -14.89
C LEU A 97 -1.02 -1.21 -15.48
N VAL A 98 -1.63 -2.30 -15.04
CA VAL A 98 -1.30 -3.65 -15.52
C VAL A 98 -1.57 -3.78 -17.01
N ASP A 99 -2.69 -3.26 -17.50
CA ASP A 99 -3.02 -3.31 -18.92
C ASP A 99 -2.08 -2.45 -19.78
N ASN A 100 -1.65 -1.31 -19.28
CA ASN A 100 -0.64 -0.48 -19.96
C ASN A 100 0.72 -1.19 -20.00
N LEU A 101 1.12 -1.87 -18.92
CA LEU A 101 2.36 -2.67 -18.90
C LEU A 101 2.30 -3.85 -19.86
N ARG A 102 1.13 -4.50 -20.02
CA ARG A 102 0.94 -5.58 -21.02
C ARG A 102 1.08 -5.07 -22.46
N LYS A 103 0.65 -3.85 -22.74
CA LYS A 103 0.83 -3.19 -24.06
C LYS A 103 2.28 -2.79 -24.34
N GLN A 104 3.11 -2.70 -23.30
CA GLN A 104 4.54 -2.40 -23.37
C GLN A 104 5.36 -3.61 -22.88
N PRO A 105 5.43 -4.70 -23.67
CA PRO A 105 5.99 -5.97 -23.21
C PRO A 105 7.48 -5.91 -22.90
N THR A 106 8.16 -4.82 -23.28
CA THR A 106 9.58 -4.61 -22.99
C THR A 106 9.79 -3.35 -22.16
N TYR A 107 10.91 -3.31 -21.44
CA TYR A 107 11.40 -2.12 -20.76
C TYR A 107 12.90 -1.97 -20.99
N LYS A 108 13.42 -0.75 -20.85
CA LYS A 108 14.87 -0.49 -20.85
C LYS A 108 15.35 -0.39 -19.40
N PRO A 109 16.15 -1.36 -18.91
CA PRO A 109 16.74 -1.27 -17.59
C PRO A 109 17.65 -0.03 -17.49
N LEU A 110 17.90 0.43 -16.27
CA LEU A 110 18.99 1.37 -16.03
C LEU A 110 20.25 0.60 -15.62
N GLU A 111 21.39 1.05 -16.13
CA GLU A 111 22.71 0.63 -15.71
C GLU A 111 23.19 1.58 -14.61
N VAL A 112 23.48 1.01 -13.43
CA VAL A 112 23.95 1.76 -12.26
C VAL A 112 25.46 1.58 -12.14
N ASN A 113 26.23 2.66 -12.34
CA ASN A 113 27.66 2.66 -12.06
C ASN A 113 27.90 3.05 -10.60
N LYS A 114 28.26 2.08 -9.77
CA LYS A 114 28.47 2.27 -8.33
C LYS A 114 29.71 3.10 -7.99
N GLU A 115 30.73 3.11 -8.85
CA GLU A 115 31.97 3.85 -8.61
C GLU A 115 31.82 5.34 -8.93
N GLN A 116 30.99 5.67 -9.92
CA GLN A 116 30.77 7.04 -10.38
C GLN A 116 29.46 7.66 -9.86
N GLY A 117 28.60 6.87 -9.21
CA GLY A 117 27.29 7.33 -8.74
C GLY A 117 26.34 7.74 -9.87
N THR A 118 26.55 7.22 -11.08
CA THR A 118 25.78 7.58 -12.29
C THR A 118 24.80 6.48 -12.69
N VAL A 119 23.67 6.89 -13.28
CA VAL A 119 22.61 5.99 -13.78
C VAL A 119 22.32 6.37 -15.22
N ARG A 120 22.37 5.40 -16.15
CA ARG A 120 22.02 5.61 -17.57
C ARG A 120 21.05 4.54 -18.06
N GLN A 121 20.20 4.87 -19.04
CA GLN A 121 19.36 3.86 -19.69
C GLN A 121 20.22 2.93 -20.55
N MET A 122 19.99 1.62 -20.45
CA MET A 122 20.58 0.67 -21.38
C MET A 122 19.98 0.82 -22.78
N GLU A 123 20.77 0.54 -23.80
CA GLU A 123 20.31 0.59 -25.20
C GLU A 123 19.36 -0.56 -25.53
N THR A 124 19.59 -1.73 -24.94
CA THR A 124 18.81 -2.95 -25.15
C THR A 124 17.56 -3.00 -24.27
N SER A 125 16.48 -3.53 -24.83
CA SER A 125 15.22 -3.74 -24.13
C SER A 125 15.11 -5.18 -23.61
N VAL A 126 14.56 -5.37 -22.42
CA VAL A 126 14.31 -6.66 -21.77
C VAL A 126 12.81 -6.96 -21.78
N ASN A 127 12.40 -8.21 -21.99
CA ASN A 127 10.99 -8.60 -21.91
C ASN A 127 10.54 -8.66 -20.45
N ARG A 128 9.37 -8.10 -20.16
CA ARG A 128 8.79 -8.08 -18.80
C ARG A 128 8.38 -9.48 -18.32
N ASN A 129 8.20 -10.44 -19.22
CA ASN A 129 7.82 -11.83 -18.91
C ASN A 129 9.01 -12.77 -18.64
N ASP A 130 10.25 -12.26 -18.69
CA ASP A 130 11.46 -13.09 -18.49
C ASP A 130 11.80 -13.29 -16.98
N PHE A 131 10.91 -12.89 -16.06
CA PHE A 131 11.05 -13.01 -14.59
C PHE A 131 9.93 -13.85 -13.97
#